data_AF-A0A1F3B6G9-F1
#
_entry.id   AF-A0A1F3B6G9-F1
#
_cell.length_a   1.000
_cell.length_b   1.000
_cell.length_c   1.000
_cell.angle_alpha   90.00
_cell.angle_beta   90.00
_cell.angle_gamma   90.00
#
_symmetry.space_group_name_H-M   'P 1'
#
loop_
_entity.id
_entity.type
_entity.pdbx_description
1 polymer ?
#
loop_
_entity_poly.entity_id
_entity_poly.type
_entity_poly.pdbx_seq_one_letter_code
_entity_poly.pdbx_strand_id
1 'polypeptide(L)'
;MIMPGVGGLEVLRAAKEADRQTEVIFLTGAPDLSTTVKALREGDAFDYIVKPFPNVEILRATVERAIERGGLRQEIERLQRELERQSTTDALTGALNRRAFFELGEREFARALRHRVPLSLIMLDIDRFKDLEEHYGHAAADAAVTALARVIRDQMRTEDLLGRYWADKFVCLLPETALLDAHTVAERIRWTLASADLDLEGAVVPVRISAGVSMRKDADGSLDTMVRRAERALRRSKDDGGNRVTLEQ
;
A
#
# COMPACT_ATOMS: atom_id res chain seq x y z
N MET A 1 33.42 -10.87 -36.50
CA MET A 1 32.07 -11.21 -37.00
C MET A 1 31.09 -10.21 -36.42
N ILE A 2 30.42 -9.44 -37.28
CA ILE A 2 29.35 -8.49 -36.94
C ILE A 2 28.02 -9.25 -37.12
N MET A 3 27.03 -9.01 -36.25
CA MET A 3 25.71 -9.66 -36.41
C MET A 3 25.03 -9.18 -37.70
N PRO A 4 24.53 -10.08 -38.57
CA PRO A 4 23.76 -9.68 -39.75
C PRO A 4 22.34 -9.24 -39.35
N GLY A 5 21.93 -8.05 -39.77
CA GLY A 5 20.54 -7.59 -39.74
C GLY A 5 20.08 -6.81 -38.50
N VAL A 6 20.81 -6.83 -37.37
CA VAL A 6 20.46 -6.07 -36.16
C VAL A 6 21.73 -5.49 -35.50
N GLY A 7 21.70 -4.21 -35.14
CA GLY A 7 22.81 -3.54 -34.46
C GLY A 7 22.89 -3.85 -32.96
N GLY A 8 24.08 -3.91 -32.38
CA GLY A 8 24.26 -4.20 -30.94
C GLY A 8 23.55 -3.20 -30.00
N LEU A 9 23.40 -1.94 -30.42
CA LEU A 9 22.63 -0.93 -29.69
C LEU A 9 21.12 -1.17 -29.74
N GLU A 10 20.61 -1.71 -30.84
CA GLU A 10 19.19 -2.06 -30.95
C GLU A 10 18.87 -3.22 -30.00
N VAL A 11 19.77 -4.21 -29.91
CA VAL A 11 19.67 -5.30 -28.94
C VAL A 11 19.75 -4.78 -27.50
N LEU A 12 20.67 -3.85 -27.21
CA LEU A 12 20.74 -3.19 -25.90
C LEU A 12 19.42 -2.51 -25.54
N ARG A 13 18.86 -1.70 -26.45
CA ARG A 13 17.59 -1.00 -26.22
C ARG A 13 16.45 -1.98 -25.98
N ALA A 14 16.32 -3.00 -26.82
CA ALA A 14 15.29 -4.02 -26.65
C ALA A 14 15.43 -4.77 -25.31
N ALA A 15 16.67 -5.10 -24.91
CA ALA A 15 16.93 -5.73 -23.62
C ALA A 15 16.54 -4.80 -22.46
N LYS A 16 16.88 -3.51 -22.54
CA LYS A 16 16.53 -2.50 -21.53
C LYS A 16 15.05 -2.12 -21.50
N GLU A 17 14.35 -2.21 -22.63
CA GLU A 17 12.89 -2.02 -22.71
C GLU A 17 12.16 -3.21 -22.09
N ALA A 18 12.62 -4.43 -22.35
CA ALA A 18 12.07 -5.64 -21.73
C ALA A 18 12.36 -5.67 -20.22
N ASP A 19 13.59 -5.31 -19.83
CA ASP A 19 14.01 -5.19 -18.45
C ASP A 19 15.18 -4.20 -18.30
N ARG A 20 14.91 -3.03 -17.71
CA ARG A 20 15.93 -2.01 -17.46
C ARG A 20 17.09 -2.50 -16.58
N GLN A 21 16.85 -3.53 -15.77
CA GLN A 21 17.83 -4.08 -14.83
C GLN A 21 18.85 -5.00 -15.51
N THR A 22 18.53 -5.58 -16.67
CA THR A 22 19.39 -6.55 -17.35
C THR A 22 20.79 -5.98 -17.62
N GLU A 23 21.83 -6.63 -17.09
CA GLU A 23 23.23 -6.22 -17.31
C GLU A 23 23.70 -6.67 -18.70
N VAL A 24 24.22 -5.74 -19.49
CA VAL A 24 24.60 -5.98 -20.89
C VAL A 24 26.10 -5.78 -21.08
N ILE A 25 26.80 -6.81 -21.57
CA ILE A 25 28.22 -6.74 -21.92
C ILE A 25 28.35 -6.71 -23.45
N PHE A 26 28.99 -5.68 -23.98
CA PHE A 26 29.27 -5.59 -25.42
C PHE A 26 30.47 -6.45 -25.79
N LEU A 27 30.37 -7.18 -26.90
CA LEU A 27 31.53 -7.83 -27.51
C LEU A 27 31.88 -7.10 -28.81
N THR A 28 32.78 -6.11 -28.72
CA THR A 28 33.06 -5.11 -29.78
C THR A 28 34.38 -5.37 -30.53
N GLY A 29 34.56 -4.79 -31.71
CA GLY A 29 35.84 -4.77 -32.45
C GLY A 29 36.46 -3.37 -32.44
N ALA A 30 37.74 -3.25 -32.80
CA ALA A 30 38.48 -1.97 -32.80
C ALA A 30 37.78 -0.77 -33.51
N PRO A 31 36.98 -0.95 -34.58
CA PRO A 31 36.27 0.16 -35.24
C PRO A 31 35.03 0.71 -34.50
N ASP A 32 34.51 0.02 -33.47
CA ASP A 32 33.18 0.30 -32.88
C ASP A 32 33.25 0.72 -31.39
N LEU A 33 34.40 1.24 -30.97
CA LEU A 33 34.66 1.66 -29.59
C LEU A 33 33.94 2.96 -29.21
N SER A 34 33.76 3.91 -30.13
CA SER A 34 33.12 5.20 -29.82
C SER A 34 31.66 5.02 -29.38
N THR A 35 30.93 4.16 -30.07
CA THR A 35 29.52 3.85 -29.79
C THR A 35 29.35 3.04 -28.51
N THR A 36 30.25 2.09 -28.28
CA THR A 36 30.26 1.25 -27.06
C THR A 36 30.56 2.10 -25.83
N VAL A 37 31.58 2.98 -25.90
CA VAL A 37 31.96 3.90 -24.81
C VAL A 37 30.83 4.87 -24.48
N LYS A 38 30.04 5.28 -25.48
CA LYS A 38 28.85 6.11 -25.23
C LYS A 38 27.80 5.36 -24.40
N ALA A 39 27.46 4.13 -24.78
CA ALA A 39 26.49 3.30 -24.04
C ALA A 39 26.93 3.00 -22.59
N LEU A 40 28.24 2.86 -22.35
CA LEU A 40 28.83 2.76 -21.01
C LEU A 40 28.66 4.05 -20.19
N ARG A 41 28.95 5.21 -20.79
CA ARG A 41 28.83 6.52 -20.12
C ARG A 41 27.39 6.88 -19.78
N GLU A 42 26.45 6.45 -20.62
CA GLU A 42 25.01 6.64 -20.40
C GLU A 42 24.43 5.64 -19.38
N GLY A 43 25.22 4.64 -18.96
CA GLY A 43 24.86 3.66 -17.94
C GLY A 43 23.98 2.51 -18.44
N ASP A 44 23.75 2.44 -19.75
CA ASP A 44 22.92 1.42 -20.37
C ASP A 44 23.69 0.10 -20.55
N ALA A 45 25.01 0.14 -20.71
CA ALA A 45 25.87 -1.04 -20.76
C ALA A 45 26.66 -1.23 -19.47
N PHE A 46 26.87 -2.49 -19.08
CA PHE A 46 27.70 -2.86 -17.93
C PHE A 46 29.19 -2.72 -18.25
N ASP A 47 29.64 -3.39 -19.31
CA ASP A 47 31.03 -3.42 -19.73
C ASP A 47 31.15 -3.74 -21.23
N TYR A 48 32.38 -3.75 -21.75
CA TYR A 48 32.69 -4.26 -23.07
C TYR A 48 33.95 -5.11 -23.10
N ILE A 49 34.02 -6.00 -24.08
CA ILE A 49 35.16 -6.86 -24.34
C ILE A 49 35.52 -6.73 -25.82
N VAL A 50 36.80 -6.49 -26.09
CA VAL A 50 37.32 -6.35 -27.46
C VAL A 50 37.59 -7.74 -28.07
N LYS A 51 37.17 -7.92 -29.33
CA LYS A 51 37.43 -9.10 -30.15
C LYS A 51 38.68 -8.92 -31.02
N PRO A 52 39.44 -9.99 -31.29
CA PRO A 52 39.33 -11.29 -30.62
C PRO A 52 39.79 -11.18 -29.16
N PHE A 53 39.13 -11.87 -28.23
CA PHE A 53 39.54 -11.91 -26.83
C PHE A 53 40.47 -13.11 -26.63
N PRO A 54 41.81 -12.92 -26.56
CA PRO A 54 42.76 -14.03 -26.50
C PRO A 54 42.76 -14.73 -25.14
N ASN A 55 42.15 -14.12 -24.12
CA ASN A 55 42.14 -14.62 -22.75
C ASN A 55 40.70 -14.76 -22.23
N VAL A 56 40.27 -16.02 -22.05
CA VAL A 56 38.92 -16.35 -21.55
C VAL A 56 38.71 -15.93 -20.09
N GLU A 57 39.80 -15.75 -19.33
CA GLU A 57 39.76 -15.31 -17.93
C GLU A 57 39.14 -13.91 -17.80
N ILE A 58 39.41 -13.01 -18.76
CA ILE A 58 38.85 -11.66 -18.78
C ILE A 58 37.34 -11.72 -19.03
N LEU A 59 36.92 -12.56 -19.98
CA LEU A 59 35.49 -12.77 -20.25
C LEU A 59 34.80 -13.32 -19.00
N ARG A 60 35.37 -14.34 -18.37
CA ARG A 60 34.79 -14.93 -17.16
C ARG A 60 34.70 -13.91 -16.03
N ALA A 61 35.77 -13.17 -15.75
CA ALA A 61 35.77 -12.15 -14.70
C ALA A 61 34.78 -11.01 -14.97
N THR A 62 34.56 -10.61 -16.23
CA THR A 62 33.55 -9.60 -16.57
C THR A 62 32.12 -10.15 -16.42
N VAL A 63 31.88 -11.40 -16.81
CA VAL A 63 30.57 -12.06 -16.62
C VAL A 63 30.26 -12.27 -15.15
N GLU A 64 31.22 -12.76 -14.35
CA GLU A 64 31.07 -12.94 -12.90
C GLU A 64 30.69 -11.62 -12.21
N ARG A 65 31.38 -10.52 -12.53
CA ARG A 65 31.06 -9.17 -12.00
C ARG A 65 29.68 -8.67 -12.43
N ALA A 66 29.26 -8.96 -13.66
CA ALA A 66 27.93 -8.59 -14.14
C ALA A 66 26.82 -9.36 -13.41
N ILE A 67 27.01 -10.67 -13.17
CA ILE A 67 26.08 -11.50 -12.40
C ILE A 67 25.99 -11.01 -10.96
N GLU A 68 27.13 -10.74 -10.32
CA GLU A 68 27.18 -10.23 -8.94
C GLU A 68 26.46 -8.88 -8.82
N ARG A 69 26.71 -7.94 -9.73
CA ARG A 69 25.99 -6.65 -9.74
C ARG A 69 24.49 -6.83 -9.94
N GLY A 70 24.08 -7.71 -10.84
CA GLY A 70 22.67 -8.04 -11.06
C GLY A 70 22.00 -8.57 -9.79
N GLY A 71 22.65 -9.51 -9.09
CA GLY A 71 22.14 -10.08 -7.84
C GLY A 71 22.01 -9.05 -6.72
N LEU A 72 23.02 -8.20 -6.52
CA LEU A 72 22.98 -7.12 -5.52
C LEU A 72 21.84 -6.12 -5.80
N ARG A 73 21.60 -5.77 -7.06
CA ARG A 73 20.50 -4.86 -7.45
C ARG A 73 19.13 -5.45 -7.11
N GLN A 74 18.91 -6.72 -7.46
CA GLN A 74 17.67 -7.41 -7.14
C GLN A 74 17.41 -7.47 -5.63
N GLU A 75 18.46 -7.71 -4.83
CA GLU A 75 18.34 -7.74 -3.38
C GLU A 75 18.02 -6.35 -2.79
N ILE A 76 18.62 -5.28 -3.31
CA ILE A 76 18.28 -3.91 -2.92
C ILE A 76 16.81 -3.61 -3.20
N GLU A 77 16.30 -3.95 -4.39
CA GLU A 77 14.89 -3.73 -4.72
C GLU A 77 13.93 -4.57 -3.86
N ARG A 78 14.33 -5.80 -3.52
CA ARG A 78 13.56 -6.65 -2.61
C ARG A 78 13.46 -6.01 -1.23
N LEU A 79 14.58 -5.58 -0.67
CA LEU A 79 14.65 -4.90 0.63
C LEU A 79 13.93 -3.57 0.62
N GLN A 80 13.99 -2.79 -0.47
CA GLN A 80 13.24 -1.54 -0.62
C GLN A 80 11.73 -1.79 -0.61
N ARG A 81 11.24 -2.77 -1.36
CA ARG A 81 9.81 -3.15 -1.35
C ARG A 81 9.36 -3.65 0.02
N GLU A 82 10.21 -4.40 0.71
CA GLU A 82 9.92 -4.91 2.05
C GLU A 82 9.89 -3.77 3.08
N LEU A 83 10.84 -2.83 2.99
CA LEU A 83 10.87 -1.61 3.79
C LEU A 83 9.64 -0.74 3.51
N GLU A 84 9.24 -0.55 2.26
CA GLU A 84 8.03 0.19 1.88
C GLU A 84 6.77 -0.47 2.45
N ARG A 85 6.63 -1.79 2.37
CA ARG A 85 5.51 -2.53 2.99
C ARG A 85 5.49 -2.35 4.50
N GLN A 86 6.62 -2.57 5.17
CA GLN A 86 6.74 -2.37 6.61
C GLN A 86 6.45 -0.90 7.01
N SER A 87 6.69 0.04 6.11
CA SER A 87 6.49 1.47 6.34
C SER A 87 5.09 1.99 5.99
N THR A 88 4.23 1.18 5.34
CA THR A 88 2.90 1.60 4.85
C THR A 88 1.73 0.85 5.47
N THR A 89 1.93 -0.35 5.99
CA THR A 89 0.85 -1.13 6.63
C THR A 89 1.04 -1.29 8.13
N ASP A 90 -0.06 -1.50 8.84
CA ASP A 90 -0.09 -1.93 10.23
C ASP A 90 0.17 -3.45 10.32
N ALA A 91 1.12 -3.86 11.15
CA ALA A 91 1.60 -5.25 11.20
C ALA A 91 0.55 -6.25 11.71
N LEU A 92 -0.36 -5.83 12.60
CA LEU A 92 -1.37 -6.70 13.18
C LEU A 92 -2.52 -6.94 12.20
N THR A 93 -2.98 -5.88 11.55
CA THR A 93 -4.23 -5.90 10.78
C THR A 93 -4.03 -6.00 9.28
N GLY A 94 -2.85 -5.63 8.78
CA GLY A 94 -2.57 -5.45 7.35
C GLY A 94 -3.30 -4.27 6.71
N ALA A 95 -4.01 -3.44 7.49
CA ALA A 95 -4.55 -2.16 7.02
C ALA A 95 -3.41 -1.18 6.73
N LEU A 96 -3.69 -0.09 6.01
CA LEU A 96 -2.74 1.01 5.90
C LEU A 96 -2.46 1.56 7.30
N ASN A 97 -1.20 1.86 7.61
CA ASN A 97 -0.92 2.65 8.80
C ASN A 97 -1.40 4.08 8.60
N ARG A 98 -1.51 4.83 9.71
CA ARG A 98 -2.02 6.20 9.68
C ARG A 98 -1.31 7.09 8.64
N ARG A 99 0.02 7.02 8.54
CA ARG A 99 0.76 7.86 7.59
C ARG A 99 0.38 7.55 6.15
N ALA A 100 0.38 6.28 5.75
CA ALA A 100 0.06 5.87 4.38
C ALA A 100 -1.41 6.15 4.03
N PHE A 101 -2.33 5.97 4.98
CA PHE A 101 -3.74 6.30 4.80
C PHE A 101 -3.93 7.78 4.45
N PHE A 102 -3.30 8.71 5.19
CA PHE A 102 -3.43 10.13 4.91
C PHE A 102 -2.76 10.52 3.59
N GLU A 103 -1.62 9.94 3.25
CA GLU A 103 -0.96 10.23 1.97
C GLU A 103 -1.82 9.83 0.76
N LEU A 104 -2.39 8.62 0.78
CA LEU A 104 -3.28 8.15 -0.29
C LEU A 104 -4.64 8.89 -0.25
N GLY A 105 -5.18 9.12 0.95
CA GLY A 105 -6.47 9.76 1.13
C GLY A 105 -6.48 11.22 0.71
N GLU A 106 -5.38 11.98 0.89
CA GLU A 106 -5.29 13.36 0.38
C GLU A 106 -5.26 13.39 -1.16
N ARG A 107 -4.67 12.38 -1.81
CA ARG A 107 -4.71 12.25 -3.28
C ARG A 107 -6.14 12.00 -3.76
N GLU A 108 -6.87 11.09 -3.10
CA GLU A 108 -8.28 10.81 -3.42
C GLU A 108 -9.19 12.01 -3.09
N PHE A 109 -8.91 12.75 -2.02
CA PHE A 109 -9.60 13.99 -1.70
C PHE A 109 -9.45 15.03 -2.82
N ALA A 110 -8.23 15.28 -3.27
CA ALA A 110 -7.95 16.21 -4.36
C ALA A 110 -8.61 15.76 -5.67
N ARG A 111 -8.59 14.45 -5.97
CA ARG A 111 -9.29 13.87 -7.11
C ARG A 111 -10.79 14.11 -7.02
N ALA A 112 -11.42 13.80 -5.88
CA ALA A 112 -12.84 13.96 -5.68
C ALA A 112 -13.29 15.43 -5.80
N LEU A 113 -12.49 16.36 -5.28
CA LEU A 113 -12.71 17.79 -5.41
C LEU A 113 -12.65 18.23 -6.89
N ARG A 114 -11.62 17.81 -7.62
CA ARG A 114 -11.42 18.15 -9.04
C ARG A 114 -12.56 17.64 -9.92
N HIS A 115 -12.99 16.40 -9.70
CA HIS A 115 -14.00 15.73 -10.52
C HIS A 115 -15.43 15.94 -10.02
N ARG A 116 -15.61 16.62 -8.88
CA ARG A 116 -16.92 16.83 -8.22
C ARG A 116 -17.68 15.53 -7.98
N VAL A 117 -16.95 14.47 -7.64
CA VAL A 117 -17.54 13.19 -7.26
C VAL A 117 -17.71 13.11 -5.73
N PRO A 118 -18.68 12.33 -5.24
CA PRO A 118 -18.84 12.13 -3.81
C PRO A 118 -17.64 11.37 -3.24
N LEU A 119 -17.29 11.66 -2.00
CA LEU A 119 -16.21 10.99 -1.27
C LEU A 119 -16.65 10.94 0.19
N SER A 120 -16.74 9.74 0.74
CA SER A 120 -17.20 9.54 2.11
C SER A 120 -16.12 8.90 2.97
N LEU A 121 -16.15 9.22 4.26
CA LEU A 121 -15.22 8.71 5.24
C LEU A 121 -15.99 8.11 6.42
N ILE A 122 -15.54 6.95 6.88
CA ILE A 122 -16.09 6.27 8.06
C ILE A 122 -14.98 6.18 9.09
N MET A 123 -15.23 6.67 10.30
CA MET A 123 -14.37 6.45 11.47
C MET A 123 -15.04 5.42 12.37
N LEU A 124 -14.37 4.30 12.64
CA LEU A 124 -14.86 3.19 13.44
C LEU A 124 -14.00 2.98 14.67
N ASP A 125 -14.59 2.51 15.75
CA ASP A 125 -13.93 2.30 17.03
C ASP A 125 -14.65 1.19 17.81
N ILE A 126 -13.87 0.29 18.43
CA ILE A 126 -14.40 -0.79 19.26
C ILE A 126 -14.97 -0.21 20.55
N ASP A 127 -16.20 -0.58 20.88
CA ASP A 127 -16.84 -0.12 22.10
C ASP A 127 -16.22 -0.82 23.31
N ARG A 128 -15.82 -0.03 24.31
CA ARG A 128 -15.21 -0.52 25.56
C ARG A 128 -13.97 -1.39 25.33
N PHE A 129 -13.14 -1.05 24.34
CA PHE A 129 -11.91 -1.78 24.04
C PHE A 129 -10.96 -1.92 25.24
N LYS A 130 -10.82 -0.86 26.04
CA LYS A 130 -10.02 -0.91 27.26
C LYS A 130 -10.54 -1.95 28.26
N ASP A 131 -11.85 -2.05 28.43
CA ASP A 131 -12.45 -3.06 29.31
C ASP A 131 -12.19 -4.48 28.76
N LEU A 132 -12.27 -4.67 27.44
CA LEU A 132 -11.92 -5.94 26.78
C LEU A 132 -10.47 -6.33 27.08
N GLU A 133 -9.53 -5.39 26.90
CA GLU A 133 -8.11 -5.61 27.16
C GLU A 133 -7.82 -5.92 28.63
N GLU A 134 -8.46 -5.20 29.56
CA GLU A 134 -8.28 -5.41 31.01
C GLU A 134 -8.85 -6.74 31.50
N HIS A 135 -9.98 -7.20 30.93
CA HIS A 135 -10.65 -8.43 31.38
C HIS A 135 -10.15 -9.71 30.69
N TYR A 136 -9.79 -9.62 29.41
CA TYR A 136 -9.44 -10.79 28.58
C TYR A 136 -7.99 -10.78 28.08
N GLY A 137 -7.24 -9.71 28.36
CA GLY A 137 -5.83 -9.57 28.02
C GLY A 137 -5.57 -9.11 26.57
N HIS A 138 -4.30 -8.80 26.32
CA HIS A 138 -3.85 -8.24 25.02
C HIS A 138 -4.12 -9.18 23.83
N ALA A 139 -4.02 -10.50 24.01
CA ALA A 139 -4.27 -11.46 22.93
C ALA A 139 -5.73 -11.41 22.43
N ALA A 140 -6.69 -11.35 23.35
CA ALA A 140 -8.10 -11.18 23.02
C ALA A 140 -8.39 -9.81 22.36
N ALA A 141 -7.73 -8.76 22.85
CA ALA A 141 -7.83 -7.42 22.27
C ALA A 141 -7.30 -7.37 20.82
N ASP A 142 -6.14 -7.96 20.57
CA ASP A 142 -5.54 -8.08 19.24
C ASP A 142 -6.39 -8.92 18.29
N ALA A 143 -7.00 -10.00 18.79
CA ALA A 143 -7.94 -10.83 18.03
C ALA A 143 -9.21 -10.04 17.66
N ALA A 144 -9.77 -9.23 18.57
CA ALA A 144 -10.91 -8.37 18.26
C ALA A 144 -10.58 -7.29 17.20
N VAL A 145 -9.41 -6.67 17.29
CA VAL A 145 -8.92 -5.70 16.30
C VAL A 145 -8.72 -6.36 14.93
N THR A 146 -8.12 -7.55 14.91
CA THR A 146 -7.92 -8.35 13.69
C THR A 146 -9.26 -8.75 13.07
N ALA A 147 -10.23 -9.17 13.88
CA ALA A 147 -11.57 -9.52 13.43
C ALA A 147 -12.28 -8.32 12.80
N LEU A 148 -12.22 -7.15 13.44
CA LEU A 148 -12.77 -5.91 12.89
C LEU A 148 -12.11 -5.55 11.55
N ALA A 149 -10.78 -5.59 11.46
CA ALA A 149 -10.07 -5.28 10.22
C ALA A 149 -10.50 -6.20 9.07
N ARG A 150 -10.68 -7.50 9.34
CA ARG A 150 -11.19 -8.47 8.36
C ARG A 150 -12.62 -8.14 7.94
N VAL A 151 -13.53 -7.93 8.91
CA VAL A 151 -14.93 -7.59 8.63
C VAL A 151 -15.01 -6.34 7.76
N ILE A 152 -14.25 -5.29 8.09
CA ILE A 152 -14.22 -4.06 7.30
C ILE A 152 -13.78 -4.36 5.86
N ARG A 153 -12.66 -5.10 5.69
CA ARG A 153 -12.12 -5.44 4.38
C ARG A 153 -13.10 -6.22 3.51
N ASP A 154 -13.83 -7.17 4.10
CA ASP A 154 -14.82 -7.98 3.39
C ASP A 154 -16.04 -7.14 2.92
N GLN A 155 -16.25 -5.96 3.51
CA GLN A 155 -17.32 -5.04 3.11
C GLN A 155 -16.88 -3.93 2.14
N MET A 156 -15.58 -3.85 1.84
CA MET A 156 -14.97 -2.78 1.04
C MET A 156 -14.68 -3.23 -0.39
N ARG A 157 -14.65 -2.26 -1.31
CA ARG A 157 -14.22 -2.45 -2.70
C ARG A 157 -12.70 -2.33 -2.80
N THR A 158 -12.17 -2.69 -3.97
CA THR A 158 -10.72 -2.65 -4.23
C THR A 158 -10.16 -1.22 -4.20
N GLU A 159 -10.95 -0.24 -4.63
CA GLU A 159 -10.60 1.19 -4.65
C GLU A 159 -10.73 1.89 -3.28
N ASP A 160 -11.39 1.25 -2.32
CA ASP A 160 -11.58 1.83 -0.99
C ASP A 160 -10.29 1.75 -0.17
N LEU A 161 -10.05 2.75 0.69
CA LEU A 161 -8.86 2.78 1.54
C LEU A 161 -9.22 2.40 2.97
N LEU A 162 -8.57 1.37 3.51
CA LEU A 162 -8.67 0.96 4.92
C LEU A 162 -7.39 1.34 5.67
N GLY A 163 -7.52 2.17 6.70
CA GLY A 163 -6.42 2.55 7.59
C GLY A 163 -6.67 2.19 9.06
N ARG A 164 -5.62 1.76 9.77
CA ARG A 164 -5.61 1.72 11.24
C ARG A 164 -5.21 3.10 11.75
N TYR A 165 -6.16 3.78 12.36
CA TYR A 165 -6.02 5.18 12.76
C TYR A 165 -5.26 5.32 14.09
N TRP A 166 -5.67 4.54 15.10
CA TRP A 166 -5.03 4.52 16.42
C TRP A 166 -5.54 3.33 17.24
N ALA A 167 -4.66 2.49 17.78
CA ALA A 167 -5.01 1.32 18.61
C ALA A 167 -6.17 0.46 18.06
N ASP A 168 -7.40 0.72 18.51
CA ASP A 168 -8.67 0.07 18.18
C ASP A 168 -9.52 0.80 17.12
N LYS A 169 -9.07 1.98 16.69
CA LYS A 169 -9.76 2.84 15.72
C LYS A 169 -9.32 2.56 14.29
N PHE A 170 -10.30 2.48 13.41
CA PHE A 170 -10.12 2.34 11.97
C PHE A 170 -10.75 3.51 11.22
N VAL A 171 -10.18 3.79 10.06
CA VAL A 171 -10.70 4.80 9.14
C VAL A 171 -10.85 4.18 7.75
N CYS A 172 -11.99 4.41 7.13
CA CYS A 172 -12.27 3.98 5.76
C CYS A 172 -12.52 5.21 4.90
N LEU A 173 -11.92 5.26 3.72
CA LEU A 173 -12.23 6.26 2.69
C LEU A 173 -12.88 5.55 1.50
N LEU A 174 -14.06 6.02 1.10
CA LEU A 174 -14.89 5.42 0.06
C LEU A 174 -15.02 6.41 -1.12
N PRO A 175 -14.19 6.29 -2.16
CA PRO A 175 -14.32 7.07 -3.38
C PRO A 175 -15.69 6.88 -4.03
N GLU A 176 -16.18 7.94 -4.67
CA GLU A 176 -17.41 7.91 -5.47
C GLU A 176 -18.64 7.36 -4.71
N THR A 177 -18.66 7.56 -3.39
CA THR A 177 -19.69 7.04 -2.49
C THR A 177 -20.38 8.18 -1.75
N ALA A 178 -21.71 8.23 -1.81
CA ALA A 178 -22.51 9.23 -1.12
C ALA A 178 -22.68 8.91 0.37
N LEU A 179 -23.07 9.93 1.16
CA LEU A 179 -23.16 9.82 2.63
C LEU A 179 -24.05 8.66 3.11
N LEU A 180 -25.21 8.45 2.48
CA LEU A 180 -26.14 7.38 2.87
C LEU A 180 -25.66 5.98 2.47
N ASP A 181 -24.92 5.86 1.37
CA ASP A 181 -24.32 4.60 0.95
C ASP A 181 -23.17 4.22 1.89
N ALA A 182 -22.34 5.20 2.27
CA ALA A 182 -21.30 5.00 3.28
C ALA A 182 -21.89 4.63 4.65
N HIS A 183 -23.01 5.23 5.04
CA HIS A 183 -23.75 4.81 6.23
C HIS A 183 -24.22 3.36 6.15
N THR A 184 -24.72 2.93 5.00
CA THR A 184 -25.13 1.54 4.78
C THR A 184 -23.96 0.57 4.91
N VAL A 185 -22.78 0.92 4.39
CA VAL A 185 -21.53 0.14 4.58
C VAL A 185 -21.16 0.07 6.07
N ALA A 186 -21.19 1.20 6.78
CA ALA A 186 -20.89 1.26 8.21
C ALA A 186 -21.85 0.39 9.05
N GLU A 187 -23.16 0.44 8.76
CA GLU A 187 -24.15 -0.41 9.41
C GLU A 187 -23.89 -1.89 9.12
N ARG A 188 -23.56 -2.25 7.88
CA ARG A 188 -23.25 -3.63 7.52
C ARG A 188 -22.03 -4.15 8.28
N ILE A 189 -20.98 -3.36 8.41
CA ILE A 189 -19.80 -3.68 9.23
C ILE A 189 -20.22 -3.90 10.69
N ARG A 190 -21.00 -2.97 11.26
CA ARG A 190 -21.48 -3.03 12.64
C ARG A 190 -22.28 -4.30 12.92
N TRP A 191 -23.26 -4.62 12.07
CA TRP A 191 -24.09 -5.82 12.20
C TRP A 191 -23.27 -7.10 12.02
N THR A 192 -22.37 -7.14 11.05
CA THR A 192 -21.54 -8.33 10.79
C THR A 192 -20.63 -8.64 11.98
N LEU A 193 -20.00 -7.63 12.57
CA LEU A 193 -19.17 -7.84 13.74
C LEU A 193 -20.00 -8.23 14.97
N ALA A 194 -21.12 -7.54 15.21
CA ALA A 194 -21.98 -7.80 16.37
C ALA A 194 -22.68 -9.18 16.33
N SER A 195 -22.77 -9.79 15.15
CA SER A 195 -23.32 -11.14 14.96
C SER A 195 -22.25 -12.23 14.85
N ALA A 196 -20.97 -11.87 14.87
CA ALA A 196 -19.88 -12.82 14.89
C ALA A 196 -19.68 -13.36 16.31
N ASP A 197 -19.79 -14.68 16.47
CA ASP A 197 -19.29 -15.36 17.67
C ASP A 197 -17.77 -15.41 17.60
N LEU A 198 -17.13 -14.35 18.10
CA LEU A 198 -15.67 -14.28 18.17
C LEU A 198 -15.20 -15.11 19.36
N ASP A 199 -14.54 -16.22 19.05
CA ASP A 199 -13.77 -16.98 20.03
C ASP A 199 -12.49 -16.20 20.35
N LEU A 200 -12.47 -15.57 21.52
CA LEU A 200 -11.33 -14.83 22.05
C LEU A 200 -10.76 -15.63 23.23
N GLU A 201 -9.78 -16.50 22.95
CA GLU A 201 -9.10 -17.32 23.96
C GLU A 201 -10.05 -18.27 24.76
N GLY A 202 -11.00 -18.90 24.06
CA GLY A 202 -11.95 -19.86 24.66
C GLY A 202 -13.18 -19.21 25.28
N ALA A 203 -13.34 -17.89 25.15
CA ALA A 203 -14.54 -17.15 25.54
C ALA A 203 -15.22 -16.55 24.29
N VAL A 204 -16.52 -16.79 24.15
CA VAL A 204 -17.34 -16.10 23.15
C VAL A 204 -17.70 -14.72 23.72
N VAL A 205 -17.05 -13.67 23.19
CA VAL A 205 -17.22 -12.30 23.68
C VAL A 205 -17.94 -11.45 22.65
N PRO A 206 -19.05 -10.76 23.02
CA PRO A 206 -19.75 -9.87 22.10
C PRO A 206 -18.93 -8.59 21.86
N VAL A 207 -18.26 -8.50 20.71
CA VAL A 207 -17.56 -7.29 20.28
C VAL A 207 -18.52 -6.40 19.50
N ARG A 208 -18.57 -5.12 19.87
CA ARG A 208 -19.43 -4.11 19.23
C ARG A 208 -18.58 -2.92 18.81
N ILE A 209 -19.04 -2.21 17.80
CA ILE A 209 -18.38 -1.00 17.31
C ILE A 209 -19.36 0.15 17.21
N SER A 210 -18.81 1.35 17.42
CA SER A 210 -19.44 2.59 17.04
C SER A 210 -18.77 3.15 15.80
N ALA A 211 -19.54 3.86 14.98
CA ALA A 211 -19.01 4.53 13.79
C ALA A 211 -19.55 5.95 13.64
N GLY A 212 -18.74 6.82 13.05
CA GLY A 212 -19.11 8.15 12.59
C GLY A 212 -18.83 8.29 11.10
N VAL A 213 -19.79 8.83 10.34
CA VAL A 213 -19.69 8.94 8.89
C VAL A 213 -19.70 10.41 8.46
N SER A 214 -18.77 10.78 7.58
CA SER A 214 -18.74 12.10 6.94
C SER A 214 -18.67 11.99 5.42
N MET A 215 -19.02 13.07 4.73
CA MET A 215 -18.87 13.20 3.28
C MET A 215 -18.16 14.52 2.96
N ARG A 216 -17.32 14.52 1.92
CA ARG A 216 -16.62 15.71 1.44
C ARG A 216 -17.64 16.83 1.16
N LYS A 217 -17.39 18.00 1.74
CA LYS A 217 -18.08 19.26 1.45
C LYS A 217 -17.15 20.14 0.61
N ASP A 218 -17.70 21.03 -0.21
CA ASP A 218 -16.88 21.94 -1.03
C ASP A 218 -16.08 22.96 -0.20
N ALA A 219 -16.53 23.21 1.05
CA ALA A 219 -15.81 24.04 2.02
C ALA A 219 -14.65 23.31 2.73
N ASP A 220 -14.48 22.00 2.52
CA ASP A 220 -13.36 21.28 3.12
C ASP A 220 -12.04 21.67 2.42
N GLY A 221 -11.04 22.06 3.20
CA GLY A 221 -9.71 22.36 2.67
C GLY A 221 -8.79 21.14 2.53
N SER A 222 -9.13 20.01 3.16
CA SER A 222 -8.30 18.80 3.22
C SER A 222 -9.08 17.58 3.74
N LEU A 223 -8.50 16.38 3.57
CA LEU A 223 -9.02 15.15 4.15
C LEU A 223 -9.19 15.24 5.67
N ASP A 224 -8.26 15.89 6.35
CA ASP A 224 -8.26 16.06 7.81
C ASP A 224 -9.53 16.78 8.32
N THR A 225 -10.15 17.64 7.51
CA THR A 225 -11.44 18.27 7.86
C THR A 225 -12.60 17.27 7.82
N MET A 226 -12.59 16.33 6.88
CA MET A 226 -13.54 15.21 6.85
C MET A 226 -13.35 14.26 8.03
N VAL A 227 -12.10 13.95 8.37
CA VAL A 227 -11.73 13.09 9.53
C VAL A 227 -12.30 13.68 10.81
N ARG A 228 -12.08 14.97 11.08
CA ARG A 228 -12.62 15.63 12.28
C ARG A 228 -14.15 15.57 12.38
N ARG A 229 -14.86 15.60 11.25
CA ARG A 229 -16.33 15.50 11.23
C ARG A 229 -16.79 14.07 11.55
N ALA A 230 -16.16 13.07 10.95
CA ALA A 230 -16.41 11.67 11.26
C ALA A 230 -16.08 11.35 12.73
N GLU A 231 -14.98 11.87 13.28
CA GLU A 231 -14.64 11.71 14.70
C GLU A 231 -15.70 12.33 15.63
N ARG A 232 -16.25 13.50 15.28
CA ARG A 232 -17.36 14.10 16.05
C ARG A 232 -18.61 13.22 16.01
N ALA A 233 -18.94 12.69 14.84
CA ALA A 233 -20.06 11.77 14.70
C ALA A 233 -19.84 10.47 15.48
N LEU A 234 -18.62 9.91 15.46
CA LEU A 234 -18.24 8.73 16.23
C LEU A 234 -18.36 8.99 17.74
N ARG A 235 -17.90 10.16 18.21
CA ARG A 235 -18.06 10.52 19.62
C ARG A 235 -19.53 10.53 20.03
N ARG A 236 -20.41 11.12 19.22
CA ARG A 236 -21.87 11.04 19.46
C ARG A 236 -22.38 9.61 19.49
N SER A 237 -21.91 8.73 18.61
CA SER A 237 -22.27 7.31 18.65
C SER A 237 -21.91 6.68 19.99
N LYS A 238 -20.72 6.97 20.53
CA LYS A 238 -20.27 6.46 21.82
C LYS A 238 -21.03 7.09 23.00
N ASP A 239 -21.26 8.40 22.97
CA ASP A 239 -21.98 9.13 24.01
C ASP A 239 -23.46 8.69 24.12
N ASP A 240 -24.07 8.30 22.99
CA ASP A 240 -25.45 7.80 22.90
C ASP A 240 -25.58 6.29 23.19
N GLY A 241 -24.61 5.69 23.90
CA GLY A 241 -24.67 4.31 24.39
C GLY A 241 -23.93 3.27 23.52
N GLY A 242 -23.22 3.70 22.48
CA GLY A 242 -22.41 2.84 21.63
C GLY A 242 -23.22 1.96 20.66
N ASN A 243 -22.54 1.01 20.02
CA ASN A 243 -23.08 0.06 19.06
C ASN A 243 -23.99 0.71 17.99
N ARG A 244 -23.53 1.82 17.42
CA ARG A 244 -24.33 2.59 16.47
C ARG A 244 -23.50 3.38 15.46
N VAL A 245 -24.15 3.73 14.36
CA VAL A 245 -23.59 4.59 13.32
C VAL A 245 -24.27 5.96 13.41
N THR A 246 -23.49 7.03 13.41
CA THR A 246 -24.00 8.40 13.38
C THR A 246 -23.47 9.11 12.15
N LEU A 247 -24.36 9.79 11.43
CA LEU A 247 -23.97 10.70 10.36
C LEU A 247 -23.45 12.01 10.94
N GLU A 248 -22.54 12.64 10.21
CA GLU A 248 -22.18 14.02 10.47
C GLU A 248 -23.38 14.97 10.35
N GLN A 249 -23.28 16.11 11.04
CA GLN A 249 -24.24 17.21 10.93
C GLN A 249 -23.61 18.32 10.09
#